data_AF-A0A6M0CBA4-F1
#
_entry.id   AF-A0A6M0CBA4-F1
#
_cell.length_a   1.000
_cell.length_b   1.000
_cell.length_c   1.000
_cell.angle_alpha   90.00
_cell.angle_beta   90.00
_cell.angle_gamma   90.00
#
_symmetry.space_group_name_H-M   'P 1'
#
loop_
_entity.id
_entity.type
_entity.pdbx_description
1 polymer ?
#
loop_
_entity_poly.entity_id
_entity_poly.type
_entity_poly.pdbx_seq_one_letter_code
_entity_poly.pdbx_strand_id
1 'polypeptide(L)'
;MSYTITSQCIGCDRCLSSCPTQAIQQDGDRYWIDANQCDGCQKTHGTPQCWAACPTNNGCVFLVDGPIAFAKTAGSVQEYWDSWFTTYNALVTRLKQTQTSEYWRSWFDSYAAKVSQMQPNAT
;
A
#
# COMPACT_ATOMS: atom_id res chain seq x y z
N MET A 1 4.16 11.51 -12.59
CA MET A 1 3.66 10.43 -11.71
C MET A 1 2.59 11.04 -10.85
N SER A 2 1.32 10.82 -11.19
CA SER A 2 0.21 11.54 -10.54
C SER A 2 -0.57 10.60 -9.64
N TYR A 3 -1.13 11.16 -8.57
CA TYR A 3 -2.05 10.47 -7.67
C TYR A 3 -3.46 10.99 -7.92
N THR A 4 -4.47 10.20 -7.54
CA THR A 4 -5.88 10.61 -7.57
C THR A 4 -6.57 10.29 -6.26
N ILE A 5 -7.67 11.00 -6.01
CA ILE A 5 -8.58 10.69 -4.90
C ILE A 5 -9.69 9.76 -5.43
N THR A 6 -9.96 8.67 -4.71
CA THR A 6 -10.99 7.69 -5.09
C THR A 6 -12.30 7.94 -4.35
N SER A 7 -13.34 7.18 -4.71
CA SER A 7 -14.61 7.15 -3.98
C SER A 7 -14.51 6.55 -2.57
N GLN A 8 -13.35 5.98 -2.18
CA GLN A 8 -13.09 5.50 -0.81
C GLN A 8 -12.55 6.61 0.11
N CYS A 9 -12.51 7.85 -0.37
CA CYS A 9 -12.28 9.03 0.47
C CYS A 9 -13.47 9.26 1.41
N ILE A 10 -13.18 9.45 2.70
CA ILE A 10 -14.18 9.69 3.74
C ILE A 10 -14.21 11.16 4.21
N GLY A 11 -13.59 12.07 3.46
CA GLY A 11 -13.62 13.51 3.76
C GLY A 11 -12.94 13.93 5.08
N CYS A 12 -11.90 13.21 5.51
CA CYS A 12 -11.26 13.44 6.82
C CYS A 12 -10.17 14.54 6.87
N ASP A 13 -10.01 15.32 5.81
CA ASP A 13 -9.04 16.43 5.65
C ASP A 13 -7.53 16.12 5.79
N ARG A 14 -7.13 14.92 6.26
CA ARG A 14 -5.72 14.60 6.57
C ARG A 14 -4.76 14.78 5.41
N CYS A 15 -5.22 14.52 4.19
CA CYS A 15 -4.37 14.62 3.02
C CYS A 15 -4.03 16.08 2.66
N LEU A 16 -4.91 17.04 2.95
CA LEU A 16 -4.73 18.47 2.64
C LEU A 16 -3.48 19.04 3.30
N SER A 17 -3.35 18.86 4.62
CA SER A 17 -2.21 19.37 5.38
C SER A 17 -0.92 18.60 5.12
N SER A 18 -1.02 17.35 4.64
CA SER A 18 0.13 16.51 4.35
C SER A 18 0.79 16.80 2.99
N CYS A 19 0.07 17.44 2.05
CA CYS A 19 0.53 17.63 0.69
C CYS A 19 1.51 18.82 0.59
N PRO A 20 2.82 18.59 0.34
CA PRO A 20 3.80 19.67 0.36
C PRO A 20 3.65 20.65 -0.81
N THR A 21 3.08 20.21 -1.94
CA THR A 21 2.85 21.05 -3.12
C THR A 21 1.45 21.65 -3.15
N GLN A 22 0.62 21.41 -2.13
CA GLN A 22 -0.78 21.88 -2.08
C GLN A 22 -1.62 21.44 -3.31
N ALA A 23 -1.24 20.33 -3.94
CA ALA A 23 -1.93 19.80 -5.13
C ALA A 23 -3.34 19.26 -4.83
N ILE A 24 -3.69 19.02 -3.56
CA ILE A 24 -5.00 18.52 -3.17
C ILE A 24 -5.96 19.70 -2.98
N GLN A 25 -7.09 19.63 -3.66
CA GLN A 25 -8.14 20.64 -3.62
C GLN A 25 -9.44 20.02 -3.08
N GLN A 26 -10.29 20.85 -2.47
CA GLN A 26 -11.53 20.44 -1.83
C GLN A 26 -12.69 21.34 -2.28
N ASP A 27 -13.85 20.71 -2.48
CA ASP A 27 -15.15 21.37 -2.64
C ASP A 27 -16.21 20.56 -1.88
N GLY A 28 -16.64 21.07 -0.73
CA GLY A 28 -17.46 20.34 0.23
C GLY A 28 -16.80 19.03 0.68
N ASP A 29 -17.49 17.91 0.49
CA ASP A 29 -16.98 16.57 0.81
C ASP A 29 -16.15 15.94 -0.33
N ARG A 30 -15.98 16.64 -1.45
CA ARG A 30 -15.26 16.14 -2.63
C ARG A 30 -13.84 16.66 -2.66
N TYR A 31 -12.91 15.77 -2.96
CA TYR A 31 -11.49 16.07 -3.06
C TYR A 31 -10.95 15.59 -4.40
N TRP A 32 -9.97 16.32 -4.92
CA TRP A 32 -9.24 15.92 -6.13
C TRP A 32 -7.79 16.40 -6.05
N ILE A 33 -6.95 15.82 -6.92
CA ILE A 33 -5.55 16.19 -7.05
C ILE A 33 -5.35 16.90 -8.38
N ASP A 34 -4.79 18.10 -8.34
CA ASP A 34 -4.30 18.78 -9.53
C ASP A 34 -3.03 18.08 -10.03
N ALA A 35 -3.14 17.40 -11.17
CA ALA A 35 -2.05 16.65 -11.78
C ALA A 35 -0.86 17.54 -12.18
N ASN A 36 -1.07 18.84 -12.41
CA ASN A 36 0.01 19.76 -12.76
C ASN A 36 0.85 20.17 -11.54
N GLN A 37 0.27 20.07 -10.34
CA GLN A 37 0.92 20.41 -9.07
C GLN A 37 1.45 19.19 -8.33
N CYS A 38 0.94 18.00 -8.65
CA CYS A 38 1.37 16.75 -8.02
C CYS A 38 2.74 16.30 -8.55
N ASP A 39 3.76 16.34 -7.70
CA ASP A 39 5.10 15.84 -8.01
C ASP A 39 5.35 14.41 -7.47
N GLY A 40 4.31 13.77 -6.93
CA GLY A 40 4.41 12.47 -6.26
C GLY A 40 5.27 12.47 -4.99
N CYS A 41 5.54 13.65 -4.40
CA CYS A 41 6.42 13.85 -3.24
C CYS A 41 7.86 13.34 -3.45
N GLN A 42 8.31 13.18 -4.70
CA GLN A 42 9.62 12.61 -5.02
C GLN A 42 10.78 13.47 -4.53
N LYS A 43 10.61 14.80 -4.50
CA LYS A 43 11.66 15.75 -4.14
C LYS A 43 11.78 16.01 -2.63
N THR A 44 10.67 15.93 -1.91
CA THR A 44 10.60 16.34 -0.49
C THR A 44 10.64 15.17 0.49
N HIS A 45 9.93 14.08 0.21
CA HIS A 45 9.76 12.97 1.17
C HIS A 45 10.11 11.59 0.61
N GLY A 46 10.22 11.44 -0.70
CA GLY A 46 10.45 10.14 -1.37
C GLY A 46 9.26 9.16 -1.28
N THR A 47 8.25 9.48 -0.47
CA THR A 47 6.99 8.74 -0.31
C THR A 47 5.80 9.70 -0.43
N PRO A 48 4.72 9.32 -1.13
CA PRO A 48 3.52 10.16 -1.27
C PRO A 48 2.82 10.37 0.08
N GLN A 49 2.76 11.63 0.51
CA GLN A 49 2.19 11.96 1.82
C GLN A 49 0.67 11.78 1.87
N CYS A 50 -0.05 12.06 0.77
CA CYS A 50 -1.49 11.85 0.69
C CYS A 50 -1.90 10.39 0.95
N TRP A 51 -1.06 9.45 0.50
CA TRP A 51 -1.29 8.01 0.66
C TRP A 51 -0.95 7.59 2.08
N ALA A 52 0.22 8.01 2.60
CA ALA A 52 0.65 7.71 3.97
C ALA A 52 -0.29 8.28 5.05
N ALA A 53 -0.90 9.44 4.80
CA ALA A 53 -1.84 10.07 5.73
C ALA A 53 -3.28 9.53 5.63
N CYS A 54 -3.58 8.70 4.62
CA CYS A 54 -4.94 8.23 4.35
C CYS A 54 -5.33 7.09 5.32
N PRO A 55 -6.35 7.28 6.17
CA PRO A 55 -6.73 6.26 7.16
C PRO A 55 -7.37 5.01 6.53
N THR A 56 -7.87 5.11 5.29
CA THR A 56 -8.47 3.98 4.56
C THR A 56 -7.50 3.30 3.60
N ASN A 57 -6.26 3.80 3.48
CA ASN A 57 -5.21 3.38 2.54
C ASN A 57 -5.56 3.46 1.04
N ASN A 58 -6.84 3.65 0.71
CA ASN A 58 -7.36 3.60 -0.65
C ASN A 58 -8.01 4.93 -1.09
N GLY A 59 -8.06 5.94 -0.22
CA GLY A 59 -8.59 7.27 -0.55
C GLY A 59 -7.68 8.06 -1.50
N CYS A 60 -6.36 7.94 -1.40
CA CYS A 60 -5.38 8.49 -2.36
C CYS A 60 -4.62 7.34 -3.01
N VAL A 61 -4.62 7.21 -4.34
CA VAL A 61 -3.95 6.10 -5.04
C VAL A 61 -3.16 6.60 -6.25
N PHE A 62 -2.16 5.82 -6.65
CA PHE A 62 -1.32 6.14 -7.80
C PHE A 62 -2.06 5.95 -9.13
N LEU A 63 -1.99 6.93 -10.02
CA LEU A 63 -2.46 6.81 -11.39
C LEU A 63 -1.38 6.11 -12.21
N VAL A 64 -1.67 4.87 -12.57
CA VAL A 64 -0.90 4.05 -13.50
C VAL A 64 -1.44 4.34 -14.91
N ASP A 65 -0.79 5.23 -15.65
CA ASP A 65 -1.08 5.39 -17.09
C ASP A 65 -0.37 4.26 -17.86
N GLY A 66 -1.06 3.13 -18.06
CA GLY A 66 -0.52 1.96 -18.76
C GLY A 66 -1.50 0.77 -18.79
N PRO A 67 -1.13 -0.39 -19.34
CA PRO A 67 -1.96 -1.62 -19.33
C PRO A 67 -2.20 -2.20 -17.91
N ILE A 68 -1.56 -1.59 -16.91
CA ILE A 68 -1.75 -1.79 -15.46
C ILE A 68 -2.44 -0.58 -14.82
N ALA A 69 -3.04 0.32 -15.62
CA ALA A 69 -4.15 1.15 -15.14
C ALA A 69 -5.03 0.24 -14.30
N PHE A 70 -5.46 0.71 -13.12
CA PHE A 70 -6.43 0.01 -12.30
C PHE A 70 -7.60 -0.31 -13.23
N ALA A 71 -7.53 -1.50 -13.80
CA ALA A 71 -8.43 -1.88 -14.84
C ALA A 71 -9.76 -1.87 -14.12
N LYS A 72 -10.80 -1.58 -14.86
CA LYS A 72 -12.11 -2.11 -14.52
C LYS A 72 -12.09 -3.66 -14.58
N THR A 73 -11.09 -4.34 -14.02
CA THR A 73 -11.17 -5.72 -13.61
C THR A 73 -12.00 -5.67 -12.32
N ALA A 74 -13.25 -6.13 -12.26
CA ALA A 74 -13.67 -7.46 -12.68
C ALA A 74 -12.54 -8.49 -12.47
N GLY A 75 -11.87 -8.41 -11.32
CA GLY A 75 -10.77 -9.28 -10.89
C GLY A 75 -10.58 -9.05 -9.40
N SER A 76 -11.13 -9.94 -8.59
CA SER A 76 -11.25 -9.84 -7.15
C SER A 76 -9.92 -9.59 -6.44
N VAL A 77 -9.99 -9.01 -5.23
CA VAL A 77 -8.93 -8.92 -4.19
C VAL A 77 -8.03 -10.17 -4.09
N GLN A 78 -8.56 -11.33 -4.49
CA GLN A 78 -7.87 -12.61 -4.58
C GLN A 78 -6.59 -12.61 -5.46
N GLU A 79 -6.57 -11.93 -6.61
CA GLU A 79 -5.43 -12.00 -7.55
C GLU A 79 -4.16 -11.33 -7.00
N TYR A 80 -4.33 -10.25 -6.23
CA TYR A 80 -3.22 -9.60 -5.52
C TYR A 80 -2.61 -10.51 -4.47
N TRP A 81 -3.46 -11.14 -3.64
CA TRP A 81 -3.02 -12.04 -2.58
C TRP A 81 -2.37 -13.29 -3.16
N ASP A 82 -2.94 -13.90 -4.20
CA ASP A 82 -2.39 -15.09 -4.83
C ASP A 82 -0.99 -14.83 -5.42
N SER A 83 -0.79 -13.68 -6.08
CA SER A 83 0.51 -13.25 -6.59
C SER A 83 1.51 -13.01 -5.47
N TRP A 84 1.10 -12.26 -4.43
CA TRP A 84 1.95 -11.95 -3.29
C TRP A 84 2.37 -13.22 -2.52
N PHE A 85 1.41 -14.11 -2.22
CA PHE A 85 1.66 -15.37 -1.52
C PHE A 85 2.56 -16.30 -2.33
N THR A 86 2.41 -16.34 -3.66
CA THR A 86 3.29 -17.11 -4.54
C THR A 86 4.74 -16.62 -4.44
N THR A 87 4.96 -15.32 -4.55
CA THR A 87 6.30 -14.72 -4.42
C THR A 87 6.88 -14.93 -3.02
N TYR A 88 6.09 -14.69 -1.98
CA TYR A 88 6.50 -14.89 -0.58
C TYR A 88 6.91 -16.34 -0.33
N ASN A 89 6.08 -17.31 -0.71
CA ASN A 89 6.36 -18.73 -0.50
C ASN A 89 7.60 -19.21 -1.26
N ALA A 90 7.83 -18.69 -2.48
CA ALA A 90 9.04 -18.98 -3.24
C ALA A 90 10.31 -18.45 -2.54
N LEU A 91 10.25 -17.23 -2.00
CA LEU A 91 11.37 -16.63 -1.25
C LEU A 91 11.63 -17.36 0.07
N VAL A 92 10.58 -17.70 0.83
CA VAL A 92 10.69 -18.48 2.06
C VAL A 92 11.26 -19.86 1.80
N THR A 93 10.84 -20.53 0.72
CA THR A 93 11.40 -21.82 0.31
C THR A 93 12.90 -21.73 0.06
N ARG A 94 13.35 -20.71 -0.67
CA ARG A 94 14.79 -20.46 -0.92
C ARG A 94 15.54 -20.15 0.38
N LEU A 95 14.97 -19.33 1.26
CA LEU A 95 15.57 -19.02 2.56
C LEU A 95 15.73 -20.26 3.45
N LYS A 96 14.75 -21.17 3.44
CA LYS A 96 14.80 -22.45 4.19
C LYS A 96 15.83 -23.43 3.61
N GLN A 97 15.94 -23.48 2.28
CA GLN A 97 16.92 -24.32 1.56
C GLN A 97 18.36 -23.83 1.72
N THR A 98 18.55 -22.52 1.85
CA THR A 98 19.87 -21.95 2.15
C THR A 98 20.24 -22.32 3.58
N GLN A 99 21.47 -22.82 3.81
CA GLN A 99 21.95 -23.16 5.15
C GLN A 99 22.19 -21.86 5.94
N THR A 100 21.11 -21.28 6.44
CA THR A 100 21.15 -20.11 7.32
C THR A 100 21.64 -20.53 8.70
N SER A 101 22.37 -19.62 9.36
CA SER A 101 22.81 -19.76 10.74
C SER A 101 21.65 -20.25 11.62
N GLU A 102 21.91 -21.22 12.50
CA GLU A 102 20.93 -21.78 13.45
C GLU A 102 20.19 -20.69 14.24
N TYR A 103 20.86 -19.56 14.48
CA TYR A 103 20.28 -18.37 15.09
C TYR A 103 19.05 -17.85 14.32
N TRP A 104 19.16 -17.68 13.00
CA TRP A 104 18.07 -17.12 12.20
C TRP A 104 16.88 -18.07 12.09
N ARG A 105 17.12 -19.38 11.98
CA ARG A 105 16.05 -20.38 12.00
C ARG A 105 15.27 -20.33 13.32
N SER A 106 15.97 -20.37 14.45
CA SER A 106 15.37 -20.28 15.78
C SER A 106 14.58 -18.98 16.00
N TRP A 107 15.12 -17.86 15.52
CA TRP A 107 14.45 -16.56 15.59
C TRP A 107 13.17 -16.50 14.75
N PHE A 108 13.22 -16.95 13.49
CA PHE A 108 12.05 -16.98 12.60
C PHE A 108 10.95 -17.90 13.13
N ASP A 109 11.30 -19.10 13.61
CA ASP A 109 10.34 -20.06 14.17
C ASP A 109 9.68 -19.48 15.43
N SER A 110 10.45 -18.83 16.31
CA SER A 110 9.94 -18.17 17.52
C SER A 110 9.00 -17.02 17.20
N TYR A 111 9.31 -16.22 16.18
CA TYR A 111 8.47 -15.11 15.74
C TYR A 111 7.17 -15.60 15.11
N ALA A 112 7.23 -16.59 14.21
CA ALA A 112 6.06 -17.18 13.57
C ALA A 112 5.09 -17.82 14.60
N ALA A 113 5.63 -18.49 15.62
CA ALA A 113 4.84 -19.04 16.72
C ALA A 113 4.10 -17.93 17.50
N LYS A 114 4.78 -16.82 17.81
CA LYS A 114 4.14 -15.68 18.49
C LYS A 114 3.05 -15.02 17.64
N VAL A 115 3.29 -14.85 16.34
CA VAL A 115 2.28 -14.30 15.43
C VAL A 115 1.03 -15.20 15.38
N SER A 116 1.21 -16.52 15.34
CA SER A 116 0.10 -17.48 15.33
C SER A 116 -0.74 -17.41 16.62
N GLN A 117 -0.11 -17.15 17.77
CA GLN A 117 -0.80 -16.94 19.04
C GLN A 117 -1.59 -15.62 19.09
N MET A 118 -1.22 -14.64 18.27
CA MET A 118 -1.86 -13.33 18.22
C MET A 118 -3.01 -13.25 17.20
N GLN A 119 -3.26 -14.31 16.41
CA GLN A 119 -4.37 -14.38 15.47
C GLN A 119 -5.43 -15.40 15.93
N PRO A 120 -6.27 -15.07 16.94
CA PRO A 120 -7.23 -16.03 17.49
C PRO A 120 -8.38 -16.42 16.53
N ASN A 121 -8.54 -15.79 15.36
CA ASN A 121 -9.68 -16.03 14.45
C ASN A 121 -9.26 -16.09 12.97
N ALA A 122 -8.43 -17.06 12.58
CA ALA A 122 -8.32 -17.49 11.19
C ALA A 122 -9.09 -18.82 11.03
N THR A 123 -10.42 -18.72 10.90
CA THR A 123 -11.31 -19.81 10.46
C THR A 123 -12.16 -19.28 9.32
#